data_AF-A0A182GQS0-F1
#
_entry.id   AF-A0A182GQS0-F1
#
_cell.length_a   1.000
_cell.length_b   1.000
_cell.length_c   1.000
_cell.angle_alpha   90.00
_cell.angle_beta   90.00
_cell.angle_gamma   90.00
#
_symmetry.space_group_name_H-M   'P 1'
#
loop_
_entity.id
_entity.type
_entity.pdbx_description
1 polymer ?
#
loop_
_entity_poly.entity_id
_entity_poly.type
_entity_poly.pdbx_seq_one_letter_code
_entity_poly.pdbx_strand_id
1 'polypeptide(L)'
;MVPDGYNNFAPPVPTMSLEESPAVLGFTFPLAVENDIDRLEVAVRQSNLIRGQYVQYLNATKPVQMSIVQSFNKFFSDYSMTNFSYYGVERAEYPKTPKKAMKKYNVFTTCMLDAWQSHGITSIILVEQLKKAIYHISRRRYTRNQVLKKKMRLLQRI
;
A
#
# COMPACT_ATOMS: atom_id res chain seq x y z
N MET A 1 50.01 22.19 -39.70
CA MET A 1 49.56 22.17 -38.29
C MET A 1 48.05 21.97 -38.30
N VAL A 2 47.58 20.92 -37.64
CA VAL A 2 46.20 20.45 -37.39
C VAL A 2 45.60 21.29 -36.20
N PRO A 3 44.28 21.36 -35.86
CA PRO A 3 43.10 20.64 -36.38
C PRO A 3 41.80 21.44 -36.67
N ASP A 4 40.95 20.71 -37.40
CA ASP A 4 39.49 20.57 -37.37
C ASP A 4 38.67 21.16 -36.20
N GLY A 5 37.60 21.87 -36.55
CA GLY A 5 36.50 22.24 -35.66
C GLY A 5 35.17 21.72 -36.19
N TYR A 6 34.86 20.45 -35.91
CA TYR A 6 33.51 19.89 -36.10
C TYR A 6 32.55 20.54 -35.10
N ASN A 7 31.73 21.48 -35.58
CA ASN A 7 30.59 22.00 -34.83
C ASN A 7 29.50 20.93 -34.72
N ASN A 8 29.55 20.18 -33.62
CA ASN A 8 28.50 19.26 -33.18
C ASN A 8 27.25 20.04 -32.77
N PHE A 9 26.32 20.26 -33.70
CA PHE A 9 24.91 20.51 -33.35
C PHE A 9 24.23 19.17 -33.08
N ALA A 10 24.58 18.54 -31.96
CA ALA A 10 23.71 17.54 -31.37
C ALA A 10 22.47 18.28 -30.82
N PRO A 11 21.24 17.84 -31.14
CA PRO A 11 20.07 18.35 -30.43
C PRO A 11 20.24 18.06 -28.93
N PRO A 12 19.74 18.94 -28.03
CA PRO A 12 19.81 18.67 -26.62
C PRO A 12 19.10 17.33 -26.37
N VAL A 13 19.87 16.34 -25.93
CA VAL A 13 19.33 15.11 -25.35
C VAL A 13 18.31 15.58 -24.32
N PRO A 14 17.04 15.10 -24.36
CA PRO A 14 16.10 15.41 -23.31
C PRO A 14 16.71 14.95 -22.00
N THR A 15 17.16 15.90 -21.20
CA THR A 15 17.58 15.66 -19.83
C THR A 15 16.33 15.17 -19.12
N MET A 16 16.16 13.85 -19.04
CA MET A 16 15.17 13.23 -18.15
C MET A 16 15.58 13.59 -16.73
N SER A 17 15.05 14.70 -16.25
CA SER A 17 15.24 15.19 -14.90
C SER A 17 13.95 14.97 -14.09
N LEU A 18 14.18 14.57 -12.83
CA LEU A 18 13.24 14.31 -11.73
C LEU A 18 12.47 12.97 -11.76
N GLU A 19 13.02 11.99 -11.05
CA GLU A 19 12.32 11.25 -9.98
C GLU A 19 10.80 11.09 -10.15
N GLU A 20 10.35 10.43 -11.21
CA GLU A 20 8.96 9.96 -11.26
C GLU A 20 8.82 8.86 -10.20
N SER A 21 8.19 9.22 -9.08
CA SER A 21 7.78 8.25 -8.07
C SER A 21 7.05 7.11 -8.77
N PRO A 22 7.46 5.83 -8.59
CA PRO A 22 6.92 4.74 -9.39
C PRO A 22 5.40 4.72 -9.34
N ALA A 23 4.75 4.88 -10.48
CA ALA A 23 3.30 4.92 -10.58
C ALA A 23 2.74 3.54 -10.95
N VAL A 24 1.52 3.27 -10.51
CA VAL A 24 0.74 2.10 -10.96
C VAL A 24 -0.43 2.61 -11.78
N LEU A 25 -0.47 2.24 -13.05
CA LEU A 25 -1.44 2.78 -13.99
C LEU A 25 -2.87 2.52 -13.51
N GLY A 26 -3.65 3.60 -13.39
CA GLY A 26 -5.05 3.53 -12.94
C GLY A 26 -5.24 3.45 -11.42
N PHE A 27 -4.19 3.68 -10.61
CA PHE A 27 -4.27 3.69 -9.15
C PHE A 27 -3.58 4.91 -8.55
N THR A 28 -4.18 5.45 -7.49
CA THR A 28 -3.62 6.53 -6.69
C THR A 28 -3.49 6.05 -5.26
N PHE A 29 -2.28 6.14 -4.71
CA PHE A 29 -1.98 5.66 -3.37
C PHE A 29 -1.94 6.80 -2.35
N PRO A 30 -2.30 6.54 -1.07
CA PRO A 30 -2.79 5.26 -0.56
C PRO A 30 -4.21 4.93 -1.06
N LEU A 31 -4.50 3.64 -1.27
CA LEU A 31 -5.83 3.21 -1.69
C LEU A 31 -6.85 3.58 -0.61
N ALA A 32 -7.76 4.47 -0.98
CA ALA A 32 -8.64 5.15 -0.02
C ALA A 32 -9.81 4.26 0.41
N VAL A 33 -10.34 3.43 -0.49
CA VAL A 33 -11.51 2.57 -0.25
C VAL A 33 -11.21 1.10 -0.55
N GLU A 34 -12.01 0.21 0.03
CA GLU A 34 -11.87 -1.25 -0.13
C GLU A 34 -11.97 -1.70 -1.60
N ASN A 35 -12.87 -1.09 -2.38
CA ASN A 35 -13.07 -1.45 -3.79
C ASN A 35 -11.82 -1.21 -4.65
N ASP A 36 -10.98 -0.23 -4.30
CA ASP A 36 -9.73 0.01 -5.02
C ASP A 36 -8.71 -1.11 -4.77
N ILE A 37 -8.73 -1.73 -3.59
CA ILE A 37 -7.90 -2.90 -3.27
C ILE A 37 -8.35 -4.09 -4.12
N ASP A 38 -9.66 -4.32 -4.23
CA ASP A 38 -10.20 -5.38 -5.09
C ASP A 38 -9.85 -5.14 -6.56
N ARG A 39 -9.96 -3.89 -7.03
CA ARG A 39 -9.58 -3.51 -8.40
C ARG A 39 -8.09 -3.75 -8.64
N LEU A 40 -7.24 -3.40 -7.68
CA LEU A 40 -5.79 -3.64 -7.79
C LEU A 40 -5.50 -5.14 -7.80
N GLU A 41 -6.17 -5.93 -6.95
CA GLU A 41 -6.03 -7.39 -6.91
C GLU A 41 -6.36 -8.04 -8.25
N VAL A 42 -7.47 -7.63 -8.89
CA VAL A 42 -7.83 -8.12 -10.22
C VAL A 42 -6.76 -7.71 -11.25
N ALA A 43 -6.33 -6.44 -11.23
CA ALA A 43 -5.36 -5.93 -12.19
C ALA A 43 -3.99 -6.62 -12.09
N VAL A 44 -3.47 -6.87 -10.88
CA VAL A 44 -2.18 -7.57 -10.69
C VAL A 44 -2.26 -9.06 -11.02
N ARG A 45 -3.44 -9.67 -10.99
CA ARG A 45 -3.64 -11.07 -11.44
C ARG A 45 -3.70 -11.19 -12.96
N GLN A 46 -4.26 -10.19 -13.63
CA GLN A 46 -4.51 -10.22 -15.07
C GLN A 46 -3.37 -9.61 -15.89
N SER A 47 -2.58 -8.70 -15.30
CA SER A 47 -1.54 -7.96 -16.00
C SER A 47 -0.20 -8.01 -15.28
N ASN A 48 0.77 -8.68 -15.90
CA ASN A 48 2.17 -8.69 -15.43
C ASN A 48 2.78 -7.28 -15.41
N LEU A 49 2.31 -6.39 -16.29
CA LEU A 49 2.73 -4.98 -16.31
C LEU A 49 2.28 -4.27 -15.01
N ILE A 50 1.00 -4.35 -14.67
CA ILE A 50 0.47 -3.73 -13.45
C ILE A 50 1.08 -4.36 -12.20
N ARG A 51 1.30 -5.68 -12.21
CA ARG A 51 2.01 -6.38 -11.13
C ARG A 51 3.42 -5.84 -10.95
N GLY A 52 4.19 -5.69 -12.04
CA GLY A 52 5.55 -5.15 -12.01
C GLY A 52 5.59 -3.72 -11.48
N GLN A 53 4.69 -2.85 -11.98
CA GLN A 53 4.54 -1.48 -11.49
C GLN A 53 4.23 -1.44 -9.99
N TYR A 54 3.32 -2.29 -9.52
CA TYR A 54 2.97 -2.33 -8.10
C TYR A 54 4.12 -2.81 -7.22
N VAL A 55 4.85 -3.85 -7.64
CA VAL A 55 6.05 -4.34 -6.93
C VAL A 55 7.13 -3.25 -6.86
N GLN A 56 7.37 -2.54 -7.96
CA GLN A 56 8.33 -1.43 -8.01
C GLN A 56 7.90 -0.28 -7.08
N TYR A 57 6.61 0.07 -7.09
CA TYR A 57 6.04 1.06 -6.19
C TYR A 57 6.19 0.67 -4.71
N LEU A 58 5.89 -0.58 -4.35
CA LEU A 58 6.08 -1.10 -3.00
C LEU A 58 7.55 -0.99 -2.56
N ASN A 59 8.48 -1.36 -3.45
CA ASN A 59 9.92 -1.32 -3.19
C ASN A 59 10.42 0.12 -2.93
N ALA A 60 10.04 1.07 -3.78
CA ALA A 60 10.45 2.46 -3.64
C ALA A 60 9.81 3.17 -2.43
N THR A 61 8.58 2.82 -2.08
CA THR A 61 7.81 3.54 -1.04
C THR A 61 8.17 3.14 0.39
N LYS A 62 8.67 1.91 0.59
CA LYS A 62 9.11 1.37 1.89
C LYS A 62 10.65 1.23 1.91
N PRO A 63 11.37 2.21 2.47
CA PRO A 63 12.81 2.11 2.70
C PRO A 63 13.17 0.84 3.49
N VAL A 64 14.38 0.32 3.27
CA VAL A 64 14.89 -0.90 3.93
C VAL A 64 14.78 -0.80 5.45
N GLN A 65 15.11 0.35 6.02
CA GLN A 65 15.13 0.62 7.46
C GLN A 65 13.73 0.75 8.08
N MET A 66 12.69 0.98 7.28
CA MET A 66 11.32 1.08 7.76
C MET A 66 10.64 -0.28 7.77
N SER A 67 9.90 -0.59 8.83
CA SER A 67 9.03 -1.76 8.85
C SER A 67 7.82 -1.58 7.92
N ILE A 68 7.21 -2.71 7.54
CA ILE A 68 5.96 -2.72 6.78
C ILE A 68 4.86 -2.01 7.57
N VAL A 69 4.78 -2.23 8.89
CA VAL A 69 3.80 -1.58 9.77
C VAL A 69 3.91 -0.06 9.72
N GLN A 70 5.13 0.50 9.74
CA GLN A 70 5.37 1.94 9.69
C GLN A 70 5.01 2.56 8.33
N SER A 71 5.20 1.82 7.24
CA SER A 71 4.93 2.31 5.88
C SER A 71 3.52 1.98 5.39
N PHE A 72 2.74 1.20 6.15
CA PHE A 72 1.49 0.61 5.70
C PHE A 72 0.45 1.65 5.23
N ASN A 73 0.42 2.81 5.90
CA ASN A 73 -0.49 3.91 5.58
C ASN A 73 -0.16 4.63 4.26
N LYS A 74 1.02 4.39 3.68
CA LYS A 74 1.37 4.87 2.34
C LYS A 74 0.69 4.07 1.23
N PHE A 75 0.33 2.82 1.53
CA PHE A 75 -0.29 1.90 0.58
C PHE A 75 -1.81 1.86 0.72
N PHE A 76 -2.31 1.84 1.96
CA PHE A 76 -3.72 1.67 2.25
C PHE A 76 -4.15 2.61 3.37
N SER A 77 -5.29 3.28 3.18
CA SER A 77 -5.88 4.08 4.24
C SER A 77 -6.40 3.19 5.39
N ASP A 78 -6.57 3.76 6.59
CA ASP A 78 -7.25 3.07 7.69
C ASP A 78 -8.68 2.65 7.30
N TYR A 79 -9.32 3.41 6.40
CA TYR A 79 -10.68 3.17 5.95
C TYR A 79 -10.77 1.95 5.03
N SER A 80 -9.92 1.86 3.99
CA SER A 80 -9.92 0.73 3.04
C SER A 80 -9.61 -0.60 3.70
N MET A 81 -8.91 -0.59 4.84
CA MET A 81 -8.53 -1.79 5.59
C MET A 81 -9.57 -2.22 6.65
N THR A 82 -10.70 -1.52 6.75
CA THR A 82 -11.71 -1.74 7.82
C THR A 82 -12.25 -3.16 7.87
N ASN A 83 -12.49 -3.77 6.70
CA ASN A 83 -13.04 -5.11 6.58
C ASN A 83 -11.99 -6.16 6.22
N PHE A 84 -10.71 -5.92 6.50
CA PHE A 84 -9.66 -6.91 6.29
C PHE A 84 -9.17 -7.52 7.61
N SER A 85 -8.78 -8.79 7.54
CA SER A 85 -7.89 -9.45 8.50
C SER A 85 -7.00 -10.43 7.75
N TYR A 86 -5.91 -10.88 8.37
CA TYR A 86 -5.01 -11.81 7.67
C TYR A 86 -5.71 -13.12 7.24
N TYR A 87 -6.47 -13.72 8.15
CA TYR A 87 -7.17 -14.99 7.89
C TYR A 87 -8.61 -14.84 7.36
N GLY A 88 -9.19 -13.64 7.44
CA GLY A 88 -10.61 -13.40 7.16
C GLY A 88 -11.54 -13.83 8.29
N VAL A 89 -12.81 -13.47 8.15
CA VAL A 89 -13.94 -13.91 8.97
C VAL A 89 -15.16 -13.97 8.05
N GLU A 90 -15.53 -15.17 7.59
CA GLU A 90 -16.60 -15.34 6.58
C GLU A 90 -18.00 -15.19 7.19
N ARG A 91 -18.21 -15.71 8.40
CA ARG A 91 -19.45 -15.56 9.16
C ARG A 91 -19.17 -14.68 10.37
N ALA A 92 -19.63 -13.44 10.30
CA ALA A 92 -19.61 -12.54 11.43
C ALA A 92 -21.06 -12.28 11.85
N GLU A 93 -21.39 -12.60 13.10
CA GLU A 93 -22.71 -12.29 13.65
C GLU A 93 -22.80 -10.78 13.92
N TYR A 94 -23.95 -10.19 13.58
CA TYR A 94 -24.23 -8.80 13.89
C TYR A 94 -23.99 -8.53 15.38
N PRO A 95 -23.28 -7.45 15.77
CA PRO A 95 -22.93 -6.26 14.96
C PRO A 95 -21.58 -6.34 14.22
N LYS A 96 -20.94 -7.50 14.11
CA LYS A 96 -19.62 -7.64 13.45
C LYS A 96 -19.80 -7.79 11.93
N THR A 97 -19.03 -7.02 11.17
CA THR A 97 -18.95 -7.16 9.71
C THR A 97 -18.01 -8.30 9.33
N PRO A 98 -18.35 -9.12 8.32
CA PRO A 98 -17.42 -10.10 7.75
C PRO A 98 -16.10 -9.44 7.34
N LYS A 99 -15.01 -10.21 7.40
CA LYS A 99 -13.67 -9.74 7.03
C LYS A 99 -13.10 -10.53 5.86
N LYS A 100 -12.59 -9.81 4.86
CA LYS A 100 -11.80 -10.35 3.75
C LYS A 100 -10.44 -10.84 4.26
N ALA A 101 -10.03 -11.99 3.75
CA ALA A 101 -8.78 -12.65 4.12
C ALA A 101 -7.62 -12.15 3.26
N MET A 102 -6.69 -11.37 3.83
CA MET A 102 -5.53 -10.85 3.10
C MET A 102 -4.67 -11.96 2.49
N LYS A 103 -4.60 -13.13 3.13
CA LYS A 103 -3.87 -14.30 2.60
C LYS A 103 -4.38 -14.79 1.23
N LYS A 104 -5.60 -14.40 0.82
CA LYS A 104 -6.20 -14.76 -0.48
C LYS A 104 -5.88 -13.73 -1.59
N TYR A 105 -5.10 -12.69 -1.30
CA TYR A 105 -4.83 -11.56 -2.20
C TYR A 105 -3.33 -11.47 -2.52
N ASN A 106 -2.99 -11.41 -3.80
CA ASN A 106 -1.62 -11.23 -4.29
C ASN A 106 -1.05 -9.88 -3.85
N VAL A 107 -1.87 -8.83 -3.79
CA VAL A 107 -1.41 -7.49 -3.37
C VAL A 107 -0.84 -7.46 -1.95
N PHE A 108 -1.30 -8.35 -1.07
CA PHE A 108 -0.79 -8.47 0.30
C PHE A 108 0.21 -9.61 0.49
N THR A 109 0.39 -10.48 -0.49
CA THR A 109 1.20 -11.69 -0.36
C THR A 109 2.35 -11.65 -1.35
N THR A 110 2.18 -12.29 -2.50
CA THR A 110 3.22 -12.43 -3.52
C THR A 110 3.82 -11.09 -3.94
N CYS A 111 3.02 -10.04 -4.19
CA CYS A 111 3.56 -8.73 -4.56
C CYS A 111 4.43 -8.09 -3.47
N MET A 112 4.00 -8.17 -2.20
CA MET A 112 4.78 -7.63 -1.08
C MET A 112 6.04 -8.44 -0.79
N LEU A 113 6.00 -9.77 -1.02
CA LEU A 113 7.18 -10.60 -0.93
C LEU A 113 8.18 -10.27 -2.03
N ASP A 114 7.74 -10.22 -3.29
CA ASP A 114 8.61 -9.89 -4.42
C ASP A 114 9.27 -8.53 -4.24
N ALA A 115 8.54 -7.55 -3.68
CA ALA A 115 9.06 -6.21 -3.45
C ALA A 115 10.16 -6.15 -2.38
N TRP A 116 10.12 -7.01 -1.35
CA TRP A 116 10.94 -6.84 -0.14
C TRP A 116 11.72 -8.08 0.28
N GLN A 117 11.73 -9.15 -0.52
CA GLN A 117 12.54 -10.33 -0.26
C GLN A 117 14.04 -9.97 -0.18
N SER A 118 14.52 -9.09 -1.05
CA SER A 118 15.88 -8.53 -1.02
C SER A 118 16.19 -7.73 0.24
N HIS A 119 15.16 -7.24 0.94
CA HIS A 119 15.27 -6.54 2.23
C HIS A 119 15.23 -7.51 3.43
N GLY A 120 15.28 -8.82 3.19
CA GLY A 120 15.19 -9.85 4.23
C GLY A 120 13.77 -10.15 4.71
N ILE A 121 12.73 -9.68 4.02
CA ILE A 121 11.34 -10.00 4.37
C ILE A 121 11.00 -11.40 3.85
N THR A 122 10.79 -12.33 4.78
CA THR A 122 10.27 -13.68 4.49
C THR A 122 8.74 -13.70 4.56
N SER A 123 8.12 -14.79 4.09
CA SER A 123 6.68 -15.02 4.24
C SER A 123 6.22 -14.91 5.69
N ILE A 124 6.97 -15.51 6.62
CA ILE A 124 6.67 -15.49 8.05
C ILE A 124 6.67 -14.04 8.58
N ILE A 125 7.73 -13.28 8.29
CA ILE A 125 7.86 -11.89 8.72
C ILE A 125 6.73 -11.04 8.13
N LEU A 126 6.42 -11.21 6.84
CA LEU A 126 5.33 -10.49 6.19
C LEU A 126 4.00 -10.73 6.91
N VAL A 127 3.65 -11.98 7.20
CA VAL A 127 2.40 -12.32 7.91
C VAL A 127 2.31 -11.63 9.26
N GLU A 128 3.40 -11.65 10.05
CA GLU A 128 3.43 -10.97 11.34
C GLU A 128 3.25 -9.46 11.22
N GLN A 129 3.93 -8.85 10.26
CA GLN A 129 3.83 -7.41 10.02
C GLN A 129 2.43 -7.00 9.56
N LEU A 130 1.78 -7.78 8.69
CA LEU A 130 0.40 -7.52 8.26
C LEU A 130 -0.58 -7.63 9.43
N LYS A 131 -0.45 -8.67 10.27
CA LYS A 131 -1.26 -8.82 11.49
C LYS A 131 -1.09 -7.62 12.42
N LYS A 132 0.15 -7.18 12.65
CA LYS A 132 0.46 -5.98 13.45
C LYS A 132 -0.14 -4.71 12.85
N ALA A 133 -0.04 -4.52 11.53
CA ALA A 133 -0.59 -3.35 10.84
C ALA A 133 -2.12 -3.26 11.03
N ILE A 134 -2.84 -4.37 10.81
CA ILE A 134 -4.30 -4.44 11.02
C ILE A 134 -4.69 -4.19 12.49
N TYR A 135 -3.91 -4.71 13.43
CA TYR A 135 -4.10 -4.44 14.85
C TYR A 135 -4.00 -2.93 15.14
N HIS A 136 -2.95 -2.27 14.65
CA HIS A 136 -2.77 -0.82 14.85
C HIS A 136 -3.88 0.01 14.19
N ILE A 137 -4.32 -0.35 12.98
CA ILE A 137 -5.48 0.29 12.33
C ILE A 137 -6.73 0.16 13.19
N SER A 138 -7.03 -1.05 13.66
CA SER A 138 -8.20 -1.34 14.50
C SER A 138 -8.16 -0.53 15.81
N ARG A 139 -6.98 -0.45 16.44
CA ARG A 139 -6.77 0.31 17.68
C ARG A 139 -6.94 1.81 17.46
N ARG A 140 -6.37 2.38 16.40
CA ARG A 140 -6.56 3.81 16.04
C ARG A 140 -8.04 4.13 15.85
N ARG A 141 -8.77 3.28 15.12
CA ARG A 141 -10.22 3.45 14.89
C ARG A 141 -11.02 3.40 16.19
N TYR A 142 -10.73 2.42 17.05
CA TYR A 142 -11.37 2.32 18.35
C TYR A 142 -11.18 3.60 19.17
N THR A 143 -9.95 4.10 19.28
CA THR A 143 -9.64 5.34 20.00
C THR A 143 -10.39 6.54 19.41
N ARG A 144 -10.38 6.72 18.09
CA ARG A 144 -11.12 7.81 17.42
C ARG A 144 -12.62 7.75 17.73
N ASN A 145 -13.22 6.56 17.67
CA ASN A 145 -14.64 6.37 17.97
C ASN A 145 -14.98 6.67 19.43
N GLN A 146 -14.09 6.35 20.37
CA GLN A 146 -14.29 6.69 21.78
C GLN A 146 -14.24 8.20 22.01
N VAL A 147 -13.28 8.90 21.38
CA VAL A 147 -13.18 10.37 21.44
C VAL A 147 -14.43 11.01 20.85
N LEU A 148 -14.91 10.54 19.70
CA LEU A 148 -16.12 11.05 19.06
C LEU A 148 -17.35 10.85 19.94
N LYS A 149 -17.53 9.65 20.51
CA LYS A 149 -18.63 9.36 21.45
C LYS A 149 -18.59 10.29 22.66
N LYS A 150 -17.41 10.55 23.22
CA LYS A 150 -17.24 11.49 24.34
C LYS A 150 -17.65 12.91 23.93
N LYS A 151 -17.21 13.39 22.77
CA LYS A 151 -17.59 14.71 22.23
C LYS A 151 -19.11 14.83 22.04
N MET A 152 -19.74 13.82 21.44
CA MET A 152 -21.19 13.83 21.21
C MET A 152 -22.00 13.85 22.51
N ARG A 153 -21.56 13.11 23.54
CA ARG A 153 -22.19 13.15 24.87
C ARG A 153 -22.09 14.51 25.56
N LEU A 154 -21.02 15.28 25.30
CA LEU A 154 -20.85 16.62 25.84
C LEU A 154 -21.77 17.63 25.13
N LEU A 155 -21.91 17.52 23.81
CA LEU A 155 -22.78 18.38 23.02
C LEU A 155 -24.27 18.17 23.33
N GLN A 156 -24.67 16.98 23.76
CA GLN A 156 -26.06 16.67 24.18
C GLN A 156 -26.43 17.17 25.59
N ARG A 157 -25.49 17.81 26.31
CA ARG A 157 -25.69 18.35 27.66
C ARG A 157 -25.83 19.88 27.70
N ILE A 158 -25.82 20.52 26.53
CA ILE A 158 -26.01 21.96 26.32
C ILE A 158 -27.39 22.13 25.71
#